data_AF-A0A6G1T719-F1
#
_entry.id   AF-A0A6G1T719-F1
#
_cell.length_a   1.000
_cell.length_b   1.000
_cell.length_c   1.000
_cell.angle_alpha   90.00
_cell.angle_beta   90.00
_cell.angle_gamma   90.00
#
_symmetry.space_group_name_H-M   'P 1'
#
loop_
_entity.id
_entity.type
_entity.pdbx_description
1 polymer ?
#
loop_
_entity_poly.entity_id
_entity_poly.type
_entity_poly.pdbx_seq_one_letter_code
_entity_poly.pdbx_strand_id
1 'polypeptide(L)'
;MKKTIRGVYLNGVKITEEEKNREAREELKHLVVRLMLASGGGDVDLLTDYLSLIIKAPLLLPYMPYSGNSLLNNFDFLTSYIAIRRNKYIESGKELLESSNITPRSFIEILYGGDKVGAYQSLRKIFEALSTTPADTRPGLNIAPLSSHLTLTSLIGWLEQPYSKDLPYLRLASILHDIGKLTSPSHHLTEGIKFMEEVIEELKKENVEVENLENALHLIETHHSKDDSIVKRADGIASSVDRLIKEVKEIIPSIEGCKPFLSCYEPGAKAECMEQIKYDEKDYTMCTEKLYKALHEKKKGEERKEEVHDVKGYLYFVDFPGVQSFINYFSNLRDLSAASFLVDFLSSTVPFLHLDNLHRGKAFLPPEALLSSMGGHSYLVGRADVNPEEFIETLKEDEIFKELDVTLKVSYVPFYYDGHVIQYDSLEDVIRKSNLNSLLLNFKEEVLSYGLHKVCDSCGIRPAVYLD
;
A
#
# COMPACT_ATOMS: atom_id res chain seq x y z
N MET A 1 -3.98 21.88 -1.50
CA MET A 1 -4.73 20.66 -1.13
C MET A 1 -6.00 21.05 -0.40
N LYS A 2 -7.17 20.54 -0.81
CA LYS A 2 -8.37 20.54 0.06
C LYS A 2 -8.04 19.65 1.27
N LYS A 3 -8.18 20.18 2.48
CA LYS A 3 -7.91 19.44 3.72
C LYS A 3 -8.99 18.39 3.92
N THR A 4 -8.65 17.12 3.85
CA THR A 4 -9.53 16.05 4.33
C THR A 4 -9.20 15.81 5.79
N ILE A 5 -9.91 16.50 6.69
CA ILE A 5 -9.90 16.13 8.11
C ILE A 5 -10.75 14.87 8.22
N ARG A 6 -10.11 13.75 8.56
CA ARG A 6 -10.81 12.48 8.77
C ARG A 6 -11.40 12.52 10.19
N GLY A 7 -12.71 12.71 10.26
CA GLY A 7 -13.41 12.92 11.52
C GLY A 7 -13.74 11.62 12.24
N VAL A 8 -13.60 11.62 13.57
CA VAL A 8 -14.38 10.77 14.48
C VAL A 8 -14.86 11.67 15.62
N TYR A 9 -16.15 11.62 15.93
CA TYR A 9 -16.77 12.44 16.99
C TYR A 9 -17.54 11.56 17.98
N LEU A 10 -17.35 11.77 19.28
CA LEU A 10 -18.16 11.17 20.33
C LEU A 10 -18.73 12.24 21.29
N ASN A 11 -20.06 12.12 21.55
CA ASN A 11 -21.02 13.08 22.13
C ASN A 11 -21.54 14.22 21.24
N GLY A 12 -21.61 13.98 19.93
CA GLY A 12 -22.29 14.87 18.95
C GLY A 12 -22.47 14.34 17.51
N VAL A 13 -21.85 13.19 17.16
CA VAL A 13 -21.94 12.40 15.90
C VAL A 13 -21.48 13.16 14.64
N LYS A 14 -20.46 12.73 13.87
CA LYS A 14 -20.42 11.48 13.07
C LYS A 14 -19.05 10.76 13.13
N ILE A 15 -18.98 9.66 13.90
CA ILE A 15 -18.24 8.46 13.47
C ILE A 15 -18.75 8.21 12.06
N THR A 16 -17.90 8.27 11.03
CA THR A 16 -18.33 8.23 9.62
C THR A 16 -19.26 7.04 9.37
N GLU A 17 -20.57 7.30 9.43
CA GLU A 17 -21.64 6.35 9.15
C GLU A 17 -21.49 5.02 9.91
N GLU A 18 -21.70 5.02 11.24
CA GLU A 18 -21.67 3.81 12.09
C GLU A 18 -22.36 2.60 11.44
N GLU A 19 -23.54 2.80 10.83
CA GLU A 19 -24.23 1.76 10.08
C GLU A 19 -23.42 1.30 8.85
N LYS A 20 -22.88 2.23 8.04
CA LYS A 20 -22.02 1.88 6.88
C LYS A 20 -20.76 1.15 7.32
N ASN A 21 -20.13 1.57 8.42
CA ASN A 21 -18.94 0.92 8.96
C ASN A 21 -19.25 -0.49 9.48
N ARG A 22 -20.39 -0.68 10.14
CA ARG A 22 -20.87 -2.00 10.56
C ARG A 22 -21.15 -2.88 9.35
N GLU A 23 -21.84 -2.36 8.35
CA GLU A 23 -22.08 -3.09 7.10
C GLU A 23 -20.75 -3.39 6.38
N ALA A 24 -19.78 -2.47 6.37
CA ALA A 24 -18.45 -2.70 5.79
C ALA A 24 -17.66 -3.79 6.52
N ARG A 25 -17.77 -3.85 7.86
CA ARG A 25 -17.21 -4.95 8.67
C ARG A 25 -17.82 -6.29 8.26
N GLU A 26 -19.14 -6.38 8.10
CA GLU A 26 -19.81 -7.62 7.67
C GLU A 26 -19.39 -8.02 6.26
N GLU A 27 -19.33 -7.08 5.31
CA GLU A 27 -18.84 -7.33 3.95
C GLU A 27 -17.39 -7.83 3.96
N LEU A 28 -16.52 -7.24 4.79
CA LEU A 28 -15.15 -7.70 4.95
C LEU A 28 -15.08 -9.11 5.53
N LYS A 29 -15.90 -9.43 6.54
CA LYS A 29 -15.99 -10.77 7.13
C LYS A 29 -16.38 -11.80 6.07
N HIS A 30 -17.46 -11.55 5.33
CA HIS A 30 -17.92 -12.42 4.26
C HIS A 30 -16.89 -12.56 3.14
N LEU A 31 -16.12 -11.50 2.85
CA LEU A 31 -15.05 -11.54 1.88
C LEU A 31 -13.88 -12.41 2.35
N VAL A 32 -13.44 -12.27 3.60
CA VAL A 32 -12.39 -13.13 4.20
C VAL A 32 -12.79 -14.60 4.14
N VAL A 33 -14.01 -14.93 4.55
CA VAL A 33 -14.53 -16.30 4.53
C VAL A 33 -14.56 -16.85 3.10
N ARG A 34 -15.10 -16.09 2.13
CA ARG A 34 -15.13 -16.51 0.72
C ARG A 34 -13.74 -16.72 0.13
N LEU A 35 -12.78 -15.83 0.42
CA LEU A 35 -11.40 -15.95 -0.05
C LEU A 35 -10.72 -17.20 0.51
N MET A 36 -10.90 -17.50 1.80
CA MET A 36 -10.37 -18.71 2.43
C MET A 36 -10.98 -20.00 1.85
N LEU A 37 -12.28 -20.00 1.58
CA LEU A 37 -12.94 -21.15 0.95
C LEU A 37 -12.41 -21.40 -0.47
N ALA A 38 -12.18 -20.34 -1.25
CA ALA A 38 -11.66 -20.48 -2.60
C ALA A 38 -10.17 -20.78 -2.68
N SER A 39 -9.39 -20.44 -1.65
CA SER A 39 -7.98 -20.82 -1.57
C SER A 39 -7.76 -22.28 -1.15
N GLY A 40 -8.83 -23.06 -0.97
CA GLY A 40 -8.74 -24.45 -0.53
C GLY A 40 -8.52 -24.62 0.99
N GLY A 41 -8.78 -23.59 1.78
CA GLY A 41 -8.95 -23.71 3.23
C GLY A 41 -7.67 -23.78 4.07
N GLY A 42 -6.57 -23.15 3.64
CA GLY A 42 -5.34 -23.09 4.45
C GLY A 42 -4.32 -22.04 4.01
N ASP A 43 -4.50 -21.42 2.85
CA ASP A 43 -3.55 -20.46 2.31
C ASP A 43 -3.77 -19.04 2.87
N VAL A 44 -3.26 -18.82 4.08
CA VAL A 44 -3.32 -17.53 4.78
C VAL A 44 -2.46 -16.46 4.12
N ASP A 45 -1.34 -16.80 3.49
CA ASP A 45 -0.55 -15.81 2.77
C ASP A 45 -1.34 -15.25 1.59
N LEU A 46 -2.06 -16.11 0.85
CA LEU A 46 -2.82 -15.68 -0.31
C LEU A 46 -4.01 -14.83 0.12
N LEU A 47 -4.70 -15.22 1.20
CA LEU A 47 -5.71 -14.39 1.85
C LEU A 47 -5.15 -13.00 2.18
N THR A 48 -3.98 -12.95 2.81
CA THR A 48 -3.36 -11.70 3.27
C THR A 48 -2.96 -10.81 2.10
N ASP A 49 -2.41 -11.38 1.03
CA ASP A 49 -2.11 -10.66 -0.20
C ASP A 49 -3.39 -10.04 -0.81
N TYR A 50 -4.48 -10.79 -0.87
CA TYR A 50 -5.75 -10.27 -1.37
C TYR A 50 -6.35 -9.20 -0.46
N LEU A 51 -6.30 -9.37 0.86
CA LEU A 51 -6.74 -8.34 1.81
C LEU A 51 -5.98 -7.03 1.60
N SER A 52 -4.67 -7.11 1.40
CA SER A 52 -3.83 -5.96 1.06
C SER A 52 -4.25 -5.27 -0.24
N LEU A 53 -4.51 -6.05 -1.31
CA LEU A 53 -5.05 -5.51 -2.57
C LEU A 53 -6.43 -4.85 -2.37
N ILE A 54 -7.31 -5.43 -1.53
CA ILE A 54 -8.64 -4.89 -1.22
C ILE A 54 -8.53 -3.54 -0.48
N ILE A 55 -7.62 -3.43 0.48
CA ILE A 55 -7.34 -2.18 1.20
C ILE A 55 -6.77 -1.11 0.27
N LYS A 56 -6.19 -1.52 -0.87
CA LYS A 56 -5.71 -0.63 -1.93
C LYS A 56 -6.70 -0.48 -3.08
N ALA A 57 -7.88 -1.10 -3.03
CA ALA A 57 -8.70 -1.36 -4.20
C ALA A 57 -8.97 -0.14 -5.09
N PRO A 58 -9.24 1.10 -4.63
CA PRO A 58 -9.46 2.23 -5.55
C PRO A 58 -8.21 2.76 -6.24
N LEU A 59 -7.02 2.38 -5.80
CA LEU A 59 -5.80 2.57 -6.60
C LEU A 59 -5.75 1.55 -7.74
N LEU A 60 -6.44 0.42 -7.60
CA LEU A 60 -6.30 -0.77 -8.44
C LEU A 60 -7.52 -1.04 -9.34
N LEU A 61 -8.71 -0.59 -8.93
CA LEU A 61 -9.96 -0.86 -9.61
C LEU A 61 -10.14 0.08 -10.80
N PRO A 62 -10.70 -0.42 -11.91
CA PRO A 62 -10.98 0.41 -13.08
C PRO A 62 -12.01 1.49 -12.74
N TYR A 63 -11.88 2.65 -13.37
CA TYR A 63 -12.84 3.76 -13.22
C TYR A 63 -14.29 3.35 -13.55
N MET A 64 -14.45 2.38 -14.46
CA MET A 64 -15.76 1.78 -14.77
C MET A 64 -15.72 0.27 -14.51
N PRO A 65 -16.72 -0.29 -13.79
CA PRO A 65 -16.87 -1.73 -13.69
C PRO A 65 -17.15 -2.30 -15.09
N TYR A 66 -16.56 -3.45 -15.40
CA TYR A 66 -16.66 -4.07 -16.73
C TYR A 66 -16.98 -5.57 -16.64
N SER A 67 -17.71 -6.09 -17.63
CA SER A 67 -18.07 -7.52 -17.75
C SER A 67 -17.26 -8.31 -18.77
N GLY A 68 -17.03 -9.60 -18.46
CA GLY A 68 -16.17 -10.51 -19.23
C GLY A 68 -15.08 -11.22 -18.42
N ASN A 69 -14.39 -12.17 -19.07
CA ASN A 69 -13.29 -12.97 -18.52
C ASN A 69 -11.90 -12.38 -18.83
N SER A 70 -11.84 -11.22 -19.50
CA SER A 70 -10.58 -10.60 -19.91
C SER A 70 -10.02 -9.70 -18.81
N LEU A 71 -8.72 -9.78 -18.56
CA LEU A 71 -7.97 -8.80 -17.78
C LEU A 71 -7.91 -7.50 -18.60
N LEU A 72 -8.45 -6.40 -18.09
CA LEU A 72 -8.58 -5.15 -18.85
C LEU A 72 -7.65 -4.03 -18.34
N ASN A 73 -7.04 -4.21 -17.17
CA ASN A 73 -6.13 -3.23 -16.59
C ASN A 73 -4.88 -3.89 -15.99
N ASN A 74 -3.88 -3.07 -15.72
CA ASN A 74 -2.60 -3.46 -15.14
C ASN A 74 -2.73 -4.25 -13.82
N PHE A 75 -3.68 -3.84 -12.97
CA PHE A 75 -3.89 -4.47 -11.67
C PHE A 75 -4.53 -5.83 -11.74
N ASP A 76 -5.31 -6.10 -12.79
CA ASP A 76 -5.79 -7.44 -13.07
C ASP A 76 -4.60 -8.38 -13.31
N PHE A 77 -3.56 -7.92 -14.04
CA PHE A 77 -2.33 -8.69 -14.21
C PHE A 77 -1.53 -8.86 -12.92
N LEU A 78 -1.42 -7.83 -12.09
CA LEU A 78 -0.79 -7.94 -10.77
C LEU A 78 -1.51 -8.97 -9.88
N THR A 79 -2.85 -8.91 -9.86
CA THR A 79 -3.70 -9.83 -9.10
C THR A 79 -3.56 -11.26 -9.62
N SER A 80 -3.57 -11.44 -10.95
CA SER A 80 -3.32 -12.72 -11.60
C SER A 80 -1.94 -13.27 -11.24
N TYR A 81 -0.91 -12.43 -11.29
CA TYR A 81 0.45 -12.81 -10.91
C TYR A 81 0.50 -13.33 -9.46
N ILE A 82 -0.07 -12.58 -8.51
CA ILE A 82 -0.14 -12.96 -7.09
C ILE A 82 -0.86 -14.31 -6.90
N ALA A 83 -1.90 -14.58 -7.68
CA ALA A 83 -2.63 -15.84 -7.64
C ALA A 83 -1.77 -17.03 -8.10
N ILE A 84 -0.98 -16.85 -9.17
CA ILE A 84 -0.26 -17.95 -9.82
C ILE A 84 1.19 -18.11 -9.32
N ARG A 85 1.82 -17.06 -8.75
CA ARG A 85 3.26 -17.03 -8.42
C ARG A 85 3.72 -18.16 -7.50
N ARG A 86 2.80 -18.73 -6.72
CA ARG A 86 3.06 -19.87 -5.82
C ARG A 86 3.29 -21.18 -6.57
N ASN A 87 2.53 -21.40 -7.64
CA ASN A 87 2.51 -22.65 -8.38
C ASN A 87 3.27 -22.56 -9.71
N LYS A 88 3.47 -21.34 -10.22
CA LYS A 88 4.15 -21.07 -11.48
C LYS A 88 5.24 -20.02 -11.28
N TYR A 89 6.42 -20.30 -11.83
CA TYR A 89 7.46 -19.29 -12.02
C TYR A 89 7.13 -18.51 -13.29
N ILE A 90 7.10 -17.20 -13.19
CA ILE A 90 6.93 -16.29 -14.33
C ILE A 90 8.22 -15.49 -14.39
N GLU A 91 8.94 -15.57 -15.51
CA GLU A 91 10.27 -14.97 -15.62
C GLU A 91 10.22 -13.53 -16.12
N SER A 92 9.27 -13.22 -17.01
CA SER A 92 9.22 -11.93 -17.71
C SER A 92 7.82 -11.34 -17.78
N GLY A 93 7.75 -10.02 -18.04
CA GLY A 93 6.51 -9.32 -18.31
C GLY A 93 5.78 -9.87 -19.54
N LYS A 94 6.52 -10.32 -20.56
CA LYS A 94 5.96 -10.98 -21.74
C LYS A 94 5.28 -12.29 -21.39
N GLU A 95 5.95 -13.15 -20.61
CA GLU A 95 5.34 -14.40 -20.14
C GLU A 95 4.09 -14.13 -19.30
N LEU A 96 4.11 -13.10 -18.45
CA LEU A 96 2.94 -12.71 -17.67
C LEU A 96 1.76 -12.31 -18.58
N LEU A 97 2.01 -11.49 -19.62
CA LEU A 97 0.98 -11.09 -20.59
C LEU A 97 0.34 -12.31 -21.28
N GLU A 98 1.16 -13.26 -21.72
CA GLU A 98 0.73 -14.49 -22.40
C GLU A 98 0.02 -15.46 -21.45
N SER A 99 0.41 -15.47 -20.17
CA SER A 99 -0.18 -16.33 -19.14
C SER A 99 -1.54 -15.88 -18.61
N SER A 100 -2.05 -14.73 -19.07
CA SER A 100 -3.33 -14.14 -18.64
C SER A 100 -4.54 -15.07 -18.70
N ASN A 101 -4.51 -16.07 -19.60
CA ASN A 101 -5.54 -17.12 -19.73
C ASN A 101 -5.58 -18.13 -18.57
N ILE A 102 -4.60 -18.12 -17.66
CA ILE A 102 -4.42 -19.10 -16.57
C ILE A 102 -4.98 -18.57 -15.24
N THR A 103 -5.43 -17.30 -15.19
CA THR A 103 -5.96 -16.71 -13.95
C THR A 103 -7.13 -17.56 -13.42
N PRO A 104 -7.07 -18.06 -12.17
CA PRO A 104 -8.14 -18.88 -11.63
C PRO A 104 -9.46 -18.08 -11.62
N ARG A 105 -10.43 -18.58 -12.39
CA ARG A 105 -11.76 -17.96 -12.57
C ARG A 105 -12.46 -17.72 -11.24
N SER A 106 -12.24 -18.58 -10.25
CA SER A 106 -12.79 -18.48 -8.89
C SER A 106 -12.38 -17.21 -8.13
N PHE A 107 -11.15 -16.72 -8.31
CA PHE A 107 -10.69 -15.51 -7.62
C PHE A 107 -11.17 -14.23 -8.32
N ILE A 108 -11.20 -14.24 -9.65
CA ILE A 108 -11.89 -13.19 -10.42
C ILE A 108 -13.38 -13.17 -10.05
N GLU A 109 -14.02 -14.32 -9.87
CA GLU A 109 -15.42 -14.41 -9.46
C GLU A 109 -15.65 -13.97 -8.00
N ILE A 110 -14.65 -14.06 -7.11
CA ILE A 110 -14.77 -13.54 -5.72
C ILE A 110 -14.52 -12.05 -5.64
N LEU A 111 -13.47 -11.55 -6.29
CA LEU A 111 -13.14 -10.12 -6.30
C LEU A 111 -14.10 -9.32 -7.18
N TYR A 112 -14.55 -9.92 -8.28
CA TYR A 112 -15.35 -9.24 -9.29
C TYR A 112 -16.76 -9.79 -9.46
N GLY A 113 -17.15 -10.93 -8.87
CA GLY A 113 -18.52 -11.43 -8.96
C GLY A 113 -18.95 -11.89 -10.36
N GLY A 114 -19.86 -12.86 -10.43
CA GLY A 114 -20.66 -13.07 -11.65
C GLY A 114 -21.58 -11.88 -11.97
N ASP A 115 -21.81 -11.01 -10.98
CA ASP A 115 -22.50 -9.72 -11.08
C ASP A 115 -21.55 -8.58 -10.68
N LYS A 116 -20.83 -8.05 -11.68
CA LYS A 116 -19.63 -7.21 -11.52
C LYS A 116 -19.83 -5.83 -10.93
N VAL A 117 -21.08 -5.50 -10.62
CA VAL A 117 -21.45 -4.28 -9.92
C VAL A 117 -21.50 -4.50 -8.40
N GLY A 118 -21.99 -5.65 -7.93
CA GLY A 118 -22.16 -5.93 -6.50
C GLY A 118 -20.85 -6.13 -5.75
N ALA A 119 -19.93 -6.91 -6.31
CA ALA A 119 -18.60 -7.12 -5.72
C ALA A 119 -17.80 -5.81 -5.68
N TYR A 120 -17.81 -5.05 -6.78
CA TYR A 120 -17.19 -3.73 -6.86
C TYR A 120 -17.73 -2.76 -5.79
N GLN A 121 -19.05 -2.72 -5.59
CA GLN A 121 -19.67 -1.90 -4.54
C GLN A 121 -19.26 -2.32 -3.14
N SER A 122 -19.16 -3.63 -2.88
CA SER A 122 -18.74 -4.18 -1.59
C SER A 122 -17.28 -3.83 -1.28
N LEU A 123 -16.37 -4.02 -2.24
CA LEU A 123 -14.96 -3.64 -2.12
C LEU A 123 -14.79 -2.14 -1.89
N ARG A 124 -15.50 -1.33 -2.66
CA ARG A 124 -15.50 0.13 -2.50
C ARG A 124 -15.98 0.53 -1.11
N LYS A 125 -17.02 -0.10 -0.59
CA LYS A 125 -17.57 0.17 0.75
C LYS A 125 -16.57 -0.15 1.85
N ILE A 126 -15.90 -1.30 1.77
CA ILE A 126 -14.82 -1.69 2.69
C ILE A 126 -13.69 -0.66 2.65
N PHE A 127 -13.21 -0.32 1.46
CA PHE A 127 -12.14 0.66 1.31
C PHE A 127 -12.52 2.04 1.86
N GLU A 128 -13.72 2.53 1.52
CA GLU A 128 -14.17 3.85 1.97
C GLU A 128 -14.26 3.89 3.50
N ALA A 129 -14.77 2.84 4.14
CA ALA A 129 -14.83 2.74 5.60
C ALA A 129 -13.42 2.78 6.22
N LEU A 130 -12.49 1.96 5.73
CA LEU A 130 -11.09 1.93 6.20
C LEU A 130 -10.33 3.23 5.93
N SER A 131 -10.61 3.90 4.83
CA SER A 131 -9.91 5.13 4.42
C SER A 131 -10.46 6.40 5.07
N THR A 132 -11.67 6.34 5.61
CA THR A 132 -12.30 7.45 6.34
C THR A 132 -12.14 7.31 7.85
N THR A 133 -12.05 6.08 8.36
CA THR A 133 -11.72 5.80 9.76
C THR A 133 -10.25 6.19 10.02
N PRO A 134 -9.95 7.04 11.03
CA PRO A 134 -8.59 7.41 11.36
C PRO A 134 -7.90 6.30 12.16
N ALA A 135 -6.58 6.20 12.01
CA ALA A 135 -5.77 5.28 12.81
C ALA A 135 -5.71 5.67 14.29
N ASP A 136 -5.90 6.96 14.61
CA ASP A 136 -6.01 7.49 15.97
C ASP A 136 -7.15 8.51 16.02
N THR A 137 -8.00 8.46 17.04
CA THR A 137 -9.16 9.34 17.13
C THR A 137 -8.86 10.68 17.76
N ARG A 138 -7.67 10.88 18.34
CA ARG A 138 -7.33 12.11 19.07
C ARG A 138 -7.02 13.27 18.10
N PRO A 139 -7.42 14.52 18.44
CA PRO A 139 -7.22 15.68 17.56
C PRO A 139 -5.77 15.89 17.11
N GLY A 140 -5.50 15.93 15.81
CA GLY A 140 -4.15 16.12 15.28
C GLY A 140 -3.30 14.85 15.18
N LEU A 141 -3.79 13.71 15.67
CA LEU A 141 -3.26 12.37 15.37
C LEU A 141 -4.12 11.62 14.33
N ASN A 142 -5.32 12.13 14.05
CA ASN A 142 -6.33 11.58 13.14
C ASN A 142 -6.08 11.88 11.64
N ILE A 143 -4.82 12.06 11.25
CA ILE A 143 -4.45 12.45 9.87
C ILE A 143 -4.34 11.20 9.00
N ALA A 144 -3.70 10.15 9.52
CA ALA A 144 -3.54 8.87 8.83
C ALA A 144 -4.85 8.07 8.83
N PRO A 145 -5.25 7.49 7.69
CA PRO A 145 -6.37 6.57 7.64
C PRO A 145 -5.96 5.21 8.21
N LEU A 146 -6.94 4.47 8.70
CA LEU A 146 -6.75 3.10 9.17
C LEU A 146 -6.19 2.21 8.05
N SER A 147 -6.64 2.37 6.80
CA SER A 147 -6.11 1.61 5.65
C SER A 147 -4.59 1.73 5.50
N SER A 148 -4.04 2.95 5.51
CA SER A 148 -2.60 3.16 5.39
C SER A 148 -1.84 2.60 6.59
N HIS A 149 -2.38 2.80 7.81
CA HIS A 149 -1.78 2.28 9.03
C HIS A 149 -1.63 0.75 8.97
N LEU A 150 -2.71 0.03 8.66
CA LEU A 150 -2.71 -1.44 8.56
C LEU A 150 -1.72 -1.94 7.49
N THR A 151 -1.69 -1.30 6.31
CA THR A 151 -0.74 -1.69 5.25
C THR A 151 0.70 -1.40 5.61
N LEU A 152 0.98 -0.29 6.29
CA LEU A 152 2.33 0.08 6.73
C LEU A 152 2.82 -0.85 7.85
N THR A 153 1.97 -1.16 8.82
CA THR A 153 2.26 -2.15 9.88
C THR A 153 2.60 -3.51 9.26
N SER A 154 1.81 -3.99 8.30
CA SER A 154 2.11 -5.24 7.59
C SER A 154 3.44 -5.19 6.82
N LEU A 155 3.69 -4.10 6.09
CA LEU A 155 4.94 -3.91 5.34
C LEU A 155 6.16 -3.88 6.26
N ILE A 156 6.12 -3.16 7.38
CA ILE A 156 7.22 -3.11 8.35
C ILE A 156 7.43 -4.49 8.98
N GLY A 157 6.35 -5.20 9.34
CA GLY A 157 6.44 -6.56 9.85
C GLY A 157 7.13 -7.53 8.88
N TRP A 158 6.94 -7.33 7.57
CA TRP A 158 7.65 -8.07 6.52
C TRP A 158 9.13 -7.64 6.39
N LEU A 159 9.43 -6.33 6.47
CA LEU A 159 10.80 -5.81 6.42
C LEU A 159 11.65 -6.20 7.63
N GLU A 160 11.02 -6.41 8.79
CA GLU A 160 11.64 -6.92 10.03
C GLU A 160 12.15 -8.36 9.92
N GLN A 161 11.85 -9.05 8.82
CA GLN A 161 12.16 -10.47 8.61
C GLN A 161 13.17 -10.71 7.46
N PRO A 162 14.26 -9.93 7.29
CA PRO A 162 15.05 -9.86 6.05
C PRO A 162 15.71 -11.17 5.62
N TYR A 163 15.85 -12.16 6.50
CA TYR A 163 16.50 -13.44 6.17
C TYR A 163 15.66 -14.68 6.52
N SER A 164 14.41 -14.49 6.95
CA SER A 164 13.52 -15.59 7.30
C SER A 164 12.46 -15.82 6.22
N LYS A 165 11.92 -17.04 6.21
CA LYS A 165 10.65 -17.30 5.56
C LYS A 165 9.56 -16.54 6.30
N ASP A 166 8.65 -15.94 5.55
CA ASP A 166 7.53 -15.23 6.14
C ASP A 166 6.63 -16.21 6.87
N LEU A 167 6.16 -15.81 8.04
CA LEU A 167 5.13 -16.54 8.78
C LEU A 167 3.77 -15.95 8.40
N PRO A 168 2.88 -16.71 7.74
CA PRO A 168 1.66 -16.17 7.13
C PRO A 168 0.77 -15.40 8.10
N TYR A 169 0.68 -15.91 9.33
CA TYR A 169 -0.14 -15.34 10.39
C TYR A 169 0.39 -13.99 10.91
N LEU A 170 1.68 -13.66 10.74
CA LEU A 170 2.24 -12.37 11.17
C LEU A 170 1.71 -11.20 10.32
N ARG A 171 1.72 -11.37 8.99
CA ARG A 171 1.18 -10.36 8.07
C ARG A 171 -0.33 -10.26 8.21
N LEU A 172 -1.03 -11.39 8.34
CA LEU A 172 -2.48 -11.37 8.57
C LEU A 172 -2.83 -10.61 9.86
N ALA A 173 -2.16 -10.93 10.97
CA ALA A 173 -2.35 -10.22 12.23
C ALA A 173 -2.07 -8.71 12.06
N SER A 174 -1.01 -8.35 11.33
CA SER A 174 -0.68 -6.95 11.07
C SER A 174 -1.76 -6.20 10.28
N ILE A 175 -2.38 -6.83 9.28
CA ILE A 175 -3.49 -6.22 8.51
C ILE A 175 -4.78 -6.12 9.33
N LEU A 176 -5.01 -7.01 10.29
CA LEU A 176 -6.31 -7.12 10.99
C LEU A 176 -6.30 -6.61 12.44
N HIS A 177 -5.14 -6.35 13.05
CA HIS A 177 -5.04 -6.07 14.49
C HIS A 177 -5.92 -4.92 14.98
N ASP A 178 -6.10 -3.89 14.15
CA ASP A 178 -6.84 -2.68 14.46
C ASP A 178 -8.20 -2.59 13.74
N ILE A 179 -8.66 -3.68 13.12
CA ILE A 179 -9.90 -3.67 12.31
C ILE A 179 -11.15 -3.30 13.13
N GLY A 180 -11.14 -3.58 14.43
CA GLY A 180 -12.21 -3.20 15.35
C GLY A 180 -12.44 -1.70 15.47
N LYS A 181 -11.50 -0.85 15.03
CA LYS A 181 -11.69 0.61 14.94
C LYS A 181 -12.82 1.00 13.99
N LEU A 182 -13.21 0.14 13.05
CA LEU A 182 -14.36 0.38 12.18
C LEU A 182 -15.67 0.50 13.00
N THR A 183 -15.86 -0.36 14.00
CA THR A 183 -17.10 -0.39 14.81
C THR A 183 -16.96 0.31 16.15
N SER A 184 -15.84 0.15 16.84
CA SER A 184 -15.62 0.76 18.16
C SER A 184 -14.15 1.15 18.36
N PRO A 185 -13.75 2.39 18.08
CA PRO A 185 -12.37 2.83 18.26
C PRO A 185 -11.82 2.64 19.67
N SER A 186 -12.62 2.89 20.71
CA SER A 186 -12.19 2.78 22.11
C SER A 186 -12.06 1.33 22.57
N HIS A 187 -12.85 0.42 21.98
CA HIS A 187 -12.86 -1.01 22.29
C HIS A 187 -12.38 -1.85 21.10
N HIS A 188 -11.49 -1.28 20.27
CA HIS A 188 -11.10 -1.87 18.98
C HIS A 188 -10.46 -3.25 19.12
N LEU A 189 -9.72 -3.49 20.21
CA LEU A 189 -9.15 -4.80 20.50
C LEU A 189 -10.25 -5.86 20.64
N THR A 190 -11.25 -5.60 21.47
CA THR A 190 -12.38 -6.51 21.69
C THR A 190 -13.16 -6.76 20.39
N GLU A 191 -13.43 -5.71 19.62
CA GLU A 191 -14.14 -5.83 18.35
C GLU A 191 -13.32 -6.56 17.27
N GLY A 192 -12.00 -6.39 17.27
CA GLY A 192 -11.07 -7.10 16.37
C GLY A 192 -10.98 -8.59 16.69
N ILE A 193 -10.89 -8.94 17.98
CA ILE A 193 -10.95 -10.33 18.46
C ILE A 193 -12.25 -10.98 18.00
N LYS A 194 -13.38 -10.34 18.30
CA LYS A 194 -14.71 -10.84 17.92
C LYS A 194 -14.85 -11.03 16.40
N PHE A 195 -14.32 -10.11 15.59
CA PHE A 195 -14.29 -10.26 14.14
C PHE A 195 -13.56 -11.54 13.71
N MET A 196 -12.38 -11.80 14.27
CA MET A 196 -11.59 -12.99 13.95
C MET A 196 -12.25 -14.28 14.45
N GLU A 197 -12.83 -14.28 15.65
CA GLU A 197 -13.58 -15.42 16.19
C GLU A 197 -14.75 -15.80 15.27
N GLU A 198 -15.54 -14.82 14.82
CA GLU A 198 -16.65 -15.05 13.89
C GLU A 198 -16.19 -15.65 12.55
N VAL A 199 -15.07 -15.17 11.99
CA VAL A 199 -14.46 -15.73 10.76
C VAL A 199 -14.05 -17.19 10.99
N ILE A 200 -13.34 -17.46 12.09
CA ILE A 200 -12.85 -18.81 12.44
C ILE A 200 -14.03 -19.77 12.65
N GLU A 201 -15.10 -19.34 13.32
CA GLU A 201 -16.30 -20.14 13.53
C GLU A 201 -17.02 -20.48 12.21
N GLU A 202 -17.13 -19.52 11.29
CA GLU A 202 -17.72 -19.78 9.96
C GLU A 202 -16.88 -20.78 9.16
N LEU A 203 -15.55 -20.65 9.17
CA LEU A 203 -14.65 -21.55 8.46
C LEU A 203 -14.61 -22.96 9.08
N LYS A 204 -14.68 -23.08 10.40
CA LYS A 204 -14.77 -24.39 11.10
C LYS A 204 -16.03 -25.15 10.70
N LYS A 205 -17.17 -24.47 10.47
CA LYS A 205 -18.42 -25.11 9.99
C LYS A 205 -18.26 -25.74 8.61
N GLU A 206 -17.38 -25.17 7.78
CA GLU A 206 -17.04 -25.65 6.44
C GLU A 206 -15.85 -26.64 6.43
N ASN A 207 -15.37 -27.09 7.60
CA ASN A 207 -14.22 -27.99 7.76
C ASN A 207 -12.90 -27.46 7.17
N VAL A 208 -12.70 -26.13 7.21
CA VAL A 208 -11.46 -25.46 6.81
C VAL A 208 -10.42 -25.53 7.93
N GLU A 209 -9.13 -25.66 7.58
CA GLU A 209 -8.03 -25.58 8.54
C GLU A 209 -7.80 -24.13 8.96
N VAL A 210 -7.72 -23.88 10.26
CA VAL A 210 -7.72 -22.52 10.84
C VAL A 210 -6.55 -22.25 11.78
N GLU A 211 -5.56 -23.13 11.88
CA GLU A 211 -4.42 -22.98 12.81
C GLU A 211 -3.71 -21.63 12.62
N ASN A 212 -3.43 -21.25 11.36
CA ASN A 212 -2.80 -19.95 11.07
C ASN A 212 -3.71 -18.75 11.41
N LEU A 213 -5.03 -18.91 11.37
CA LEU A 213 -5.97 -17.87 11.80
C LEU A 213 -6.01 -17.74 13.32
N GLU A 214 -5.95 -18.87 14.04
CA GLU A 214 -5.85 -18.90 15.50
C GLU A 214 -4.53 -18.30 15.99
N ASN A 215 -3.42 -18.58 15.29
CA ASN A 215 -2.12 -17.95 15.55
C ASN A 215 -2.17 -16.42 15.31
N ALA A 216 -2.84 -15.98 14.23
CA ALA A 216 -3.03 -14.56 13.97
C ALA A 216 -3.90 -13.89 15.05
N LEU A 217 -4.99 -14.54 15.46
CA LEU A 217 -5.85 -14.10 16.56
C LEU A 217 -5.06 -13.92 17.85
N HIS A 218 -4.22 -14.89 18.23
CA HIS A 218 -3.40 -14.79 19.44
C HIS A 218 -2.46 -13.57 19.43
N LEU A 219 -1.88 -13.23 18.27
CA LEU A 219 -1.07 -12.01 18.14
C LEU A 219 -1.91 -10.73 18.23
N ILE A 220 -3.12 -10.75 17.67
CA ILE A 220 -4.07 -9.64 17.81
C ILE A 220 -4.48 -9.49 19.28
N GLU A 221 -4.69 -10.56 20.04
CA GLU A 221 -5.01 -10.44 21.48
C GLU A 221 -3.88 -9.82 22.29
N THR A 222 -2.63 -10.10 21.90
CA THR A 222 -1.45 -9.79 22.72
C THR A 222 -0.65 -8.58 22.23
N HIS A 223 -1.02 -7.91 21.13
CA HIS A 223 -0.20 -6.80 20.60
C HIS A 223 -0.12 -5.58 21.53
N HIS A 224 -1.09 -5.36 22.43
CA HIS A 224 -1.03 -4.34 23.50
C HIS A 224 -0.35 -4.81 24.79
N SER A 225 0.04 -6.08 24.86
CA SER A 225 0.67 -6.67 26.04
C SER A 225 2.10 -6.14 26.26
N LYS A 226 2.75 -6.55 27.36
CA LYS A 226 4.16 -6.18 27.60
C LYS A 226 5.13 -6.98 26.73
N ASP A 227 4.69 -8.12 26.19
CA ASP A 227 5.55 -9.01 25.43
C ASP A 227 5.95 -8.36 24.11
N ASP A 228 7.18 -8.62 23.67
CA ASP A 228 7.70 -8.08 22.42
C ASP A 228 7.40 -9.04 21.27
N SER A 229 6.80 -8.52 20.19
CA SER A 229 6.45 -9.28 19.00
C SER A 229 6.72 -8.44 17.74
N ILE A 230 6.94 -9.10 16.61
CA ILE A 230 7.16 -8.40 15.32
C ILE A 230 5.98 -7.48 15.00
N VAL A 231 4.74 -7.94 15.21
CA VAL A 231 3.52 -7.15 14.97
C VAL A 231 3.50 -5.90 15.83
N LYS A 232 3.83 -6.02 17.12
CA LYS A 232 3.87 -4.88 18.05
C LYS A 232 4.97 -3.87 17.71
N ARG A 233 6.16 -4.33 17.33
CA ARG A 233 7.23 -3.43 16.87
C ARG A 233 6.82 -2.71 15.60
N ALA A 234 6.24 -3.43 14.65
CA ALA A 234 5.76 -2.87 13.40
C ALA A 234 4.65 -1.83 13.61
N ASP A 235 3.66 -2.12 14.47
CA ASP A 235 2.61 -1.15 14.85
C ASP A 235 3.22 0.08 15.53
N GLY A 236 4.17 -0.12 16.45
CA GLY A 236 4.87 0.99 17.11
C GLY A 236 5.58 1.92 16.12
N ILE A 237 6.26 1.36 15.12
CA ILE A 237 6.96 2.13 14.08
C ILE A 237 5.95 2.80 13.13
N ALA A 238 4.94 2.08 12.63
CA ALA A 238 3.88 2.64 11.79
C ALA A 238 3.16 3.79 12.51
N SER A 239 2.80 3.58 13.78
CA SER A 239 2.23 4.60 14.66
C SER A 239 3.14 5.82 14.81
N SER A 240 4.47 5.66 14.83
CA SER A 240 5.40 6.80 14.92
C SER A 240 5.42 7.67 13.65
N VAL A 241 5.15 7.07 12.50
CA VAL A 241 5.04 7.75 11.20
C VAL A 241 3.68 8.45 11.09
N ASP A 242 2.62 7.75 11.47
CA ASP A 242 1.24 8.23 11.39
C ASP A 242 0.94 9.32 12.43
N ARG A 243 1.54 9.19 13.62
CA ARG A 243 1.25 9.99 14.80
C ARG A 243 2.51 10.78 15.15
N LEU A 244 2.54 12.06 14.76
CA LEU A 244 3.53 13.05 15.20
C LEU A 244 3.30 13.41 16.68
N ILE A 245 3.25 12.40 17.55
CA ILE A 245 2.70 12.52 18.90
C ILE A 245 3.58 13.37 19.80
N LYS A 246 4.90 13.39 19.56
CA LYS A 246 5.84 14.26 20.29
C LYS A 246 5.54 15.71 19.95
N GLU A 247 5.44 16.02 18.68
CA GLU A 247 5.16 17.36 18.16
C GLU A 247 3.76 17.84 18.57
N VAL A 248 2.75 16.96 18.50
CA VAL A 248 1.40 17.27 18.95
C VAL A 248 1.36 17.54 20.44
N LYS A 249 2.05 16.74 21.28
CA LYS A 249 2.13 16.96 22.74
C LYS A 249 2.76 18.31 23.09
N GLU A 250 3.72 18.78 22.31
CA GLU A 250 4.35 20.08 22.52
C GLU A 250 3.44 21.24 22.13
N ILE A 251 2.64 21.08 21.06
CA ILE A 251 1.81 22.16 20.50
C ILE A 251 0.46 22.25 21.21
N ILE A 252 -0.18 21.12 21.53
CA ILE A 252 -1.56 21.10 22.02
C ILE A 252 -1.84 21.98 23.25
N PRO A 253 -0.94 22.14 24.24
CA PRO A 253 -1.18 22.99 25.40
C PRO A 253 -1.26 24.48 25.06
N SER A 254 -0.67 24.90 23.94
CA SER A 254 -0.67 26.30 23.48
C SER A 254 -1.96 26.72 22.80
N ILE A 255 -2.82 25.76 22.42
CA ILE A 255 -4.06 26.01 21.70
C ILE A 255 -5.20 26.01 22.70
N GLU A 256 -5.72 27.20 23.03
CA GLU A 256 -6.79 27.36 24.04
C GLU A 256 -8.04 26.51 23.73
N GLY A 257 -8.40 26.38 22.45
CA GLY A 257 -9.52 25.55 22.00
C GLY A 257 -9.29 24.03 22.12
N CYS A 258 -8.08 23.58 22.46
CA CYS A 258 -7.72 22.18 22.64
C CYS A 258 -7.65 21.75 24.11
N LYS A 259 -7.82 22.67 25.07
CA LYS A 259 -7.75 22.39 26.51
C LYS A 259 -8.58 21.18 26.96
N PRO A 260 -9.82 20.93 26.46
CA PRO A 260 -10.60 19.76 26.85
C PRO A 260 -9.95 18.42 26.52
N PHE A 261 -9.07 18.38 25.52
CA PHE A 261 -8.46 17.14 25.03
C PHE A 261 -7.12 16.81 25.70
N LEU A 262 -6.56 17.70 26.53
CA LEU A 262 -5.20 17.54 27.06
C LEU A 262 -4.99 16.23 27.84
N SER A 263 -6.00 15.79 28.59
CA SER A 263 -5.94 14.54 29.36
C SER A 263 -5.71 13.30 28.48
N CYS A 264 -6.14 13.33 27.20
CA CYS A 264 -5.91 12.25 26.24
C CYS A 264 -4.46 12.13 25.73
N TYR A 265 -3.60 13.07 26.10
CA TYR A 265 -2.19 13.11 25.69
C TYR A 265 -1.24 12.84 26.85
N GLU A 266 -1.75 12.72 28.08
CA GLU A 266 -0.95 12.42 29.25
C GLU A 266 -0.42 10.97 29.22
N PRO A 267 0.76 10.70 29.82
CA PRO A 267 1.24 9.34 29.98
C PRO A 267 0.22 8.47 30.74
N GLY A 268 -0.15 7.33 30.15
CA GLY A 268 -1.14 6.41 30.76
C GLY A 268 -2.61 6.76 30.48
N ALA A 269 -2.88 7.75 29.63
CA ALA A 269 -4.23 7.98 29.10
C ALA A 269 -4.78 6.70 28.47
N LYS A 270 -5.99 6.30 28.87
CA LYS A 270 -6.64 5.11 28.34
C LYS A 270 -7.27 5.38 26.97
N ALA A 271 -7.53 4.31 26.20
CA ALA A 271 -8.16 4.40 24.89
C ALA A 271 -9.54 5.09 24.94
N GLU A 272 -10.27 4.95 26.06
CA GLU A 272 -11.60 5.54 26.26
C GLU A 272 -11.56 7.01 26.68
N CYS A 273 -10.39 7.66 26.74
CA CYS A 273 -10.28 9.04 27.20
C CYS A 273 -11.17 10.00 26.38
N MET A 274 -11.32 9.75 25.08
CA MET A 274 -12.16 10.54 24.18
C MET A 274 -13.66 10.35 24.46
N GLU A 275 -14.07 9.25 25.10
CA GLU A 275 -15.46 9.02 25.53
C GLU A 275 -15.81 9.78 26.80
N GLN A 276 -14.79 10.10 27.61
CA GLN A 276 -14.96 10.77 28.91
C GLN A 276 -15.02 12.30 28.77
N ILE A 277 -14.59 12.85 27.64
CA ILE A 277 -14.60 14.28 27.36
C ILE A 277 -15.93 14.65 26.69
N LYS A 278 -16.60 15.70 27.20
CA LYS A 278 -17.73 16.32 26.50
C LYS A 278 -17.19 17.41 25.57
N TYR A 279 -17.34 17.20 24.27
CA TYR A 279 -17.00 18.17 23.22
C TYR A 279 -18.03 18.05 22.09
N ASP A 280 -18.21 19.12 21.33
CA ASP A 280 -19.02 19.07 20.11
C ASP A 280 -18.14 18.92 18.84
N GLU A 281 -18.79 18.75 17.69
CA GLU A 281 -18.12 18.62 16.40
C GLU A 281 -17.17 19.80 16.10
N LYS A 282 -17.56 21.00 16.51
CA LYS A 282 -16.83 22.23 16.22
C LYS A 282 -15.58 22.32 17.08
N ASP A 283 -15.65 21.92 18.34
CA ASP A 283 -14.50 21.86 19.25
C ASP A 283 -13.41 20.94 18.70
N TYR A 284 -13.81 19.73 18.30
CA TYR A 284 -12.89 18.72 17.73
C TYR A 284 -12.26 19.20 16.42
N THR A 285 -13.08 19.70 15.50
CA THR A 285 -12.62 20.18 14.19
C THR A 285 -11.68 21.36 14.34
N MET A 286 -12.06 22.35 15.16
CA MET A 286 -11.23 23.51 15.44
C MET A 286 -9.87 23.11 16.02
N CYS A 287 -9.86 22.21 17.02
CA CYS A 287 -8.62 21.77 17.64
C CYS A 287 -7.70 21.08 16.63
N THR A 288 -8.26 20.15 15.86
CA THR A 288 -7.53 19.42 14.80
C THR A 288 -6.97 20.37 13.75
N GLU A 289 -7.74 21.35 13.26
CA GLU A 289 -7.29 22.32 12.26
C GLU A 289 -6.15 23.19 12.74
N LYS A 290 -6.24 23.67 13.98
CA LYS A 290 -5.20 24.50 14.60
C LYS A 290 -3.92 23.70 14.83
N LEU A 291 -4.04 22.46 15.30
CA LEU A 291 -2.91 21.55 15.46
C LEU A 291 -2.21 21.27 14.13
N TYR A 292 -2.98 20.91 13.10
CA TYR A 292 -2.44 20.64 11.77
C TYR A 292 -1.69 21.86 11.20
N LYS A 293 -2.26 23.06 11.35
CA LYS A 293 -1.60 24.30 10.90
C LYS A 293 -0.27 24.54 11.62
N ALA A 294 -0.27 24.39 12.94
CA ALA A 294 0.92 24.59 13.75
C ALA A 294 2.02 23.54 13.46
N LEU A 295 1.65 22.27 13.26
CA LEU A 295 2.58 21.20 12.85
C LEU A 295 3.25 21.52 11.50
N HIS A 296 2.45 21.97 10.53
CA HIS A 296 2.95 22.29 9.19
C HIS A 296 3.91 23.51 9.20
N GLU A 297 3.66 24.50 10.06
CA GLU A 297 4.55 25.65 10.23
C GLU A 297 5.89 25.28 10.88
N LYS A 298 5.89 24.32 11.82
CA LYS A 298 7.09 23.85 12.53
C LYS A 298 8.04 23.01 11.66
N LYS A 299 7.51 22.22 10.72
CA LYS A 299 8.29 21.29 9.88
C LYS A 299 9.24 21.93 8.86
N LYS A 300 9.14 23.24 8.58
CA LYS A 300 9.99 23.93 7.59
C LYS A 300 11.47 24.13 7.99
N GLY A 301 11.95 23.49 9.07
CA GLY A 301 13.21 23.87 9.72
C GLY A 301 14.28 22.79 9.93
N GLU A 302 14.05 21.51 9.66
CA GLU A 302 15.01 20.45 10.02
C GLU A 302 15.30 19.51 8.84
N GLU A 303 16.38 19.78 8.09
CA GLU A 303 17.06 18.75 7.30
C GLU A 303 18.06 18.03 8.21
N ARG A 304 17.73 16.81 8.64
CA ARG A 304 18.72 15.93 9.29
C ARG A 304 19.43 15.10 8.24
N LYS A 305 20.72 15.36 8.05
CA LYS A 305 21.65 14.41 7.43
C LYS A 305 22.08 13.43 8.51
N GLU A 306 21.26 12.41 8.77
CA GLU A 306 21.66 11.29 9.62
C GLU A 306 22.46 10.29 8.79
N GLU A 307 23.54 9.75 9.37
CA GLU A 307 24.24 8.60 8.81
C GLU A 307 23.29 7.40 8.91
N VAL A 308 23.01 6.76 7.77
CA VAL A 308 22.06 5.66 7.66
C VAL A 308 22.77 4.35 8.03
N HIS A 309 22.28 3.66 9.06
CA HIS A 309 22.72 2.32 9.45
C HIS A 309 21.54 1.34 9.46
N ASP A 310 21.83 0.03 9.55
CA ASP A 310 20.84 -1.05 9.67
C ASP A 310 19.61 -0.94 8.73
N VAL A 311 19.86 -0.75 7.43
CA VAL A 311 18.78 -0.68 6.43
C VAL A 311 18.04 -2.01 6.37
N LYS A 312 16.73 -1.97 6.55
CA LYS A 312 15.80 -3.11 6.45
C LYS A 312 15.05 -3.14 5.12
N GLY A 313 14.85 -1.99 4.50
CA GLY A 313 14.19 -1.90 3.20
C GLY A 313 14.57 -0.66 2.42
N TYR A 314 14.40 -0.74 1.10
CA TYR A 314 14.64 0.33 0.14
C TYR A 314 13.33 0.73 -0.55
N LEU A 315 13.13 2.02 -0.74
CA LEU A 315 12.09 2.57 -1.59
C LEU A 315 12.67 2.79 -2.98
N TYR A 316 12.08 2.15 -3.97
CA TYR A 316 12.34 2.31 -5.39
C TYR A 316 11.30 3.25 -5.99
N PHE A 317 11.76 4.22 -6.77
CA PHE A 317 10.95 5.02 -7.67
C PHE A 317 11.24 4.58 -9.09
N VAL A 318 10.24 3.98 -9.74
CA VAL A 318 10.29 3.50 -11.12
C VAL A 318 9.50 4.46 -11.99
N ASP A 319 10.11 4.95 -13.06
CA ASP A 319 9.55 5.96 -13.95
C ASP A 319 9.68 5.53 -15.41
N PHE A 320 8.57 5.60 -16.14
CA PHE A 320 8.50 5.42 -17.58
C PHE A 320 8.73 6.78 -18.26
N PRO A 321 9.89 6.99 -18.92
CA PRO A 321 10.15 8.26 -19.57
C PRO A 321 9.23 8.47 -20.79
N GLY A 322 8.74 9.69 -20.96
CA GLY A 322 8.06 10.07 -22.20
C GLY A 322 6.66 9.46 -22.39
N VAL A 323 5.92 9.16 -21.30
CA VAL A 323 4.55 8.59 -21.33
C VAL A 323 3.66 9.22 -22.40
N GLN A 324 3.58 10.54 -22.45
CA GLN A 324 2.72 11.25 -23.40
C GLN A 324 3.18 11.05 -24.86
N SER A 325 4.49 11.05 -25.12
CA SER A 325 5.01 10.78 -26.46
C SER A 325 4.71 9.35 -26.89
N PHE A 326 4.86 8.38 -25.98
CA PHE A 326 4.59 6.96 -26.26
C PHE A 326 3.10 6.72 -26.58
N ILE A 327 2.19 7.25 -25.75
CA ILE A 327 0.74 7.07 -25.94
C ILE A 327 0.26 7.76 -27.21
N ASN A 328 0.70 9.01 -27.45
CA ASN A 328 0.25 9.80 -28.61
C ASN A 328 0.85 9.35 -29.94
N TYR A 329 1.82 8.43 -29.94
CA TYR A 329 2.29 7.78 -31.16
C TYR A 329 1.17 6.99 -31.86
N PHE A 330 0.21 6.48 -31.09
CA PHE A 330 -0.91 5.69 -31.60
C PHE A 330 -2.12 6.58 -31.92
N SER A 331 -2.67 6.43 -33.12
CA SER A 331 -3.71 7.32 -33.66
C SER A 331 -5.14 6.84 -33.45
N ASN A 332 -5.36 5.56 -33.16
CA ASN A 332 -6.68 5.00 -32.90
C ASN A 332 -6.91 4.76 -31.41
N LEU A 333 -8.18 4.82 -30.99
CA LEU A 333 -8.55 4.74 -29.57
C LEU A 333 -8.16 3.41 -28.90
N ARG A 334 -8.20 2.31 -29.66
CA ARG A 334 -7.89 0.98 -29.14
C ARG A 334 -6.40 0.88 -28.80
N ASP A 335 -5.55 1.31 -29.71
CA ASP A 335 -4.10 1.26 -29.55
C ASP A 335 -3.64 2.28 -28.51
N LEU A 336 -4.30 3.45 -28.42
CA LEU A 336 -4.08 4.43 -27.36
C LEU A 336 -4.41 3.84 -25.98
N SER A 337 -5.55 3.14 -25.86
CA SER A 337 -5.94 2.44 -24.64
C SER A 337 -4.94 1.34 -24.26
N ALA A 338 -4.48 0.56 -25.25
CA ALA A 338 -3.47 -0.49 -25.03
C ALA A 338 -2.11 0.10 -24.62
N ALA A 339 -1.68 1.20 -25.24
CA ALA A 339 -0.45 1.90 -24.89
C ALA A 339 -0.51 2.49 -23.47
N SER A 340 -1.64 3.07 -23.08
CA SER A 340 -1.85 3.56 -21.70
C SER A 340 -1.77 2.42 -20.69
N PHE A 341 -2.41 1.28 -20.99
CA PHE A 341 -2.28 0.07 -20.17
C PHE A 341 -0.82 -0.40 -20.07
N LEU A 342 -0.11 -0.48 -21.19
CA LEU A 342 1.28 -0.94 -21.24
C LEU A 342 2.19 -0.06 -20.39
N VAL A 343 2.02 1.26 -20.42
CA VAL A 343 2.82 2.18 -19.60
C VAL A 343 2.70 1.83 -18.11
N ASP A 344 1.48 1.64 -17.59
CA ASP A 344 1.27 1.30 -16.19
C ASP A 344 1.75 -0.14 -15.90
N PHE A 345 1.51 -1.09 -16.80
CA PHE A 345 1.99 -2.47 -16.68
C PHE A 345 3.51 -2.57 -16.58
N LEU A 346 4.20 -1.87 -17.46
CA LEU A 346 5.66 -1.82 -17.54
C LEU A 346 6.26 -1.06 -16.35
N SER A 347 5.62 0.01 -15.86
CA SER A 347 6.16 0.82 -14.76
C SER A 347 5.81 0.30 -13.37
N SER A 348 4.90 -0.67 -13.23
CA SER A 348 4.52 -1.21 -11.90
C SER A 348 4.54 -2.74 -11.81
N THR A 349 3.79 -3.46 -12.65
CA THR A 349 3.58 -4.91 -12.47
C THR A 349 4.81 -5.69 -12.87
N VAL A 350 5.48 -5.30 -13.95
CA VAL A 350 6.76 -5.91 -14.35
C VAL A 350 7.85 -5.66 -13.27
N PRO A 351 8.07 -4.43 -12.76
CA PRO A 351 8.93 -4.19 -11.62
C PRO A 351 8.58 -4.98 -10.36
N PHE A 352 7.29 -5.10 -10.03
CA PHE A 352 6.82 -5.92 -8.90
C PHE A 352 7.19 -7.40 -9.09
N LEU A 353 6.94 -7.94 -10.28
CA LEU A 353 7.29 -9.32 -10.68
C LEU A 353 8.79 -9.59 -10.49
N HIS A 354 9.65 -8.69 -11.00
CA HIS A 354 11.11 -8.87 -10.88
C HIS A 354 11.60 -8.81 -9.45
N LEU A 355 11.09 -7.87 -8.67
CA LEU A 355 11.46 -7.75 -7.26
C LEU A 355 10.95 -8.96 -6.44
N ASP A 356 9.75 -9.47 -6.74
CA ASP A 356 9.21 -10.70 -6.14
C ASP A 356 10.05 -11.93 -6.49
N ASN A 357 10.49 -12.05 -7.75
CA ASN A 357 11.36 -13.13 -8.19
C ASN A 357 12.71 -13.15 -7.45
N LEU A 358 13.28 -11.98 -7.12
CA LEU A 358 14.51 -11.86 -6.33
C LEU A 358 14.32 -12.29 -4.87
N HIS A 359 13.08 -12.24 -4.34
CA HIS A 359 12.75 -12.74 -3.00
C HIS A 359 12.35 -14.23 -2.99
N ARG A 360 12.11 -14.82 -4.18
CA ARG A 360 11.57 -16.17 -4.32
C ARG A 360 12.43 -17.22 -3.60
N GLY A 361 11.77 -18.13 -2.89
CA GLY A 361 12.42 -19.16 -2.07
C GLY A 361 12.69 -18.72 -0.62
N LYS A 362 12.64 -17.41 -0.34
CA LYS A 362 12.62 -16.86 1.01
C LYS A 362 11.21 -16.39 1.37
N ALA A 363 10.69 -15.42 0.63
CA ALA A 363 9.47 -14.70 0.90
C ALA A 363 8.83 -14.26 -0.42
N PHE A 364 7.51 -14.04 -0.42
CA PHE A 364 6.88 -13.31 -1.52
C PHE A 364 6.83 -11.83 -1.17
N LEU A 365 7.01 -10.97 -2.17
CA LEU A 365 6.80 -9.54 -2.07
C LEU A 365 5.32 -9.28 -1.73
N PRO A 366 5.02 -8.65 -0.59
CA PRO A 366 3.66 -8.34 -0.21
C PRO A 366 3.08 -7.26 -1.14
N PRO A 367 1.79 -7.29 -1.51
CA PRO A 367 1.18 -6.22 -2.28
C PRO A 367 1.24 -4.85 -1.58
N GLU A 368 1.44 -4.83 -0.26
CA GLU A 368 1.70 -3.66 0.58
C GLU A 368 2.94 -2.90 0.10
N ALA A 369 3.94 -3.59 -0.46
CA ALA A 369 5.16 -3.01 -1.01
C ALA A 369 4.94 -2.09 -2.21
N LEU A 370 3.85 -2.26 -2.97
CA LEU A 370 3.48 -1.33 -4.04
C LEU A 370 2.72 -0.15 -3.46
N LEU A 371 3.42 0.90 -3.06
CA LEU A 371 2.83 2.05 -2.35
C LEU A 371 1.91 2.88 -3.26
N SER A 372 2.29 3.04 -4.53
CA SER A 372 1.51 3.76 -5.54
C SER A 372 1.94 3.32 -6.94
N SER A 373 1.01 3.37 -7.89
CA SER A 373 1.21 3.01 -9.30
C SER A 373 0.22 3.78 -10.16
N MET A 374 0.61 4.93 -10.71
CA MET A 374 -0.26 5.74 -11.58
C MET A 374 0.54 6.59 -12.54
N GLY A 375 0.12 6.66 -13.80
CA GLY A 375 0.64 7.66 -14.75
C GLY A 375 2.08 7.38 -15.16
N GLY A 376 2.44 6.11 -15.35
CA GLY A 376 3.77 5.69 -15.79
C GLY A 376 4.86 5.75 -14.71
N HIS A 377 4.51 5.89 -13.44
CA HIS A 377 5.48 5.72 -12.35
C HIS A 377 4.90 4.89 -11.21
N SER A 378 5.80 4.23 -10.48
CA SER A 378 5.44 3.48 -9.27
C SER A 378 6.47 3.67 -8.15
N TYR A 379 5.97 3.46 -6.93
CA TYR A 379 6.76 3.42 -5.71
C TYR A 379 6.69 2.00 -5.14
N LEU A 380 7.84 1.34 -5.08
CA LEU A 380 7.98 -0.04 -4.64
C LEU A 380 8.91 -0.13 -3.44
N VAL A 381 8.59 -0.96 -2.46
CA VAL A 381 9.47 -1.20 -1.32
C VAL A 381 10.03 -2.63 -1.37
N GLY A 382 11.35 -2.78 -1.44
CA GLY A 382 12.02 -4.07 -1.36
C GLY A 382 12.76 -4.25 -0.03
N ARG A 383 12.97 -5.49 0.40
CA ARG A 383 13.81 -5.79 1.57
C ARG A 383 15.28 -5.55 1.26
N ALA A 384 16.04 -5.24 2.30
CA ALA A 384 17.47 -5.01 2.21
C ALA A 384 18.31 -6.25 1.88
N ASP A 385 17.71 -7.45 1.90
CA ASP A 385 18.37 -8.68 1.48
C ASP A 385 18.37 -8.89 -0.05
N VAL A 386 17.81 -7.95 -0.80
CA VAL A 386 17.98 -7.80 -2.25
C VAL A 386 18.81 -6.55 -2.51
N ASN A 387 19.87 -6.70 -3.32
CA ASN A 387 20.69 -5.57 -3.73
C ASN A 387 19.89 -4.69 -4.72
N PRO A 388 19.75 -3.38 -4.47
CA PRO A 388 19.05 -2.48 -5.38
C PRO A 388 19.58 -2.50 -6.83
N GLU A 389 20.90 -2.62 -7.02
CA GLU A 389 21.48 -2.65 -8.38
C GLU A 389 21.17 -3.95 -9.12
N GLU A 390 21.10 -5.07 -8.39
CA GLU A 390 20.69 -6.36 -8.96
C GLU A 390 19.26 -6.30 -9.48
N PHE A 391 18.34 -5.68 -8.72
CA PHE A 391 16.97 -5.44 -9.18
C PHE A 391 16.90 -4.56 -10.44
N ILE A 392 17.72 -3.51 -10.51
CA ILE A 392 17.77 -2.63 -11.69
C ILE A 392 18.31 -3.39 -12.91
N GLU A 393 19.31 -4.24 -12.73
CA GLU A 393 19.88 -5.06 -13.79
C GLU A 393 18.89 -6.11 -14.30
N THR A 394 18.22 -6.87 -13.42
CA THR A 394 17.23 -7.88 -13.86
C THR A 394 16.08 -7.23 -14.62
N LEU A 395 15.62 -6.06 -14.19
CA LEU A 395 14.57 -5.32 -14.88
C LEU A 395 14.98 -4.91 -16.30
N LYS A 396 16.22 -4.46 -16.51
CA LYS A 396 16.72 -4.08 -17.85
C LYS A 396 16.82 -5.29 -18.80
N GLU A 397 16.99 -6.48 -18.25
CA GLU A 397 17.14 -7.70 -19.03
C GLU A 397 15.81 -8.32 -19.48
N ASP A 398 14.66 -7.85 -18.99
CA ASP A 398 13.34 -8.35 -19.40
C ASP A 398 13.12 -8.18 -20.91
N GLU A 399 12.67 -9.26 -21.54
CA GLU A 399 12.37 -9.35 -22.96
C GLU A 399 11.40 -8.26 -23.44
N ILE A 400 10.39 -7.90 -22.63
CA ILE A 400 9.38 -6.92 -23.03
C ILE A 400 9.97 -5.52 -23.20
N PHE A 401 10.96 -5.13 -22.39
CA PHE A 401 11.61 -3.83 -22.52
C PHE A 401 12.51 -3.78 -23.75
N LYS A 402 13.22 -4.87 -24.03
CA LYS A 402 14.08 -5.01 -25.21
C LYS A 402 13.27 -4.98 -26.51
N GLU A 403 12.13 -5.67 -26.55
CA GLU A 403 11.26 -5.70 -27.74
C GLU A 403 10.59 -4.35 -28.01
N LEU A 404 10.23 -3.61 -26.96
CA LEU A 404 9.57 -2.31 -27.06
C LEU A 404 10.55 -1.12 -27.16
N ASP A 405 11.86 -1.36 -27.05
CA ASP A 405 12.89 -0.32 -26.93
C ASP A 405 12.54 0.73 -25.84
N VAL A 406 12.16 0.21 -24.66
CA VAL A 406 11.81 1.02 -23.48
C VAL A 406 12.89 0.85 -22.43
N THR A 407 13.37 1.96 -21.87
CA THR A 407 14.28 1.94 -20.72
C THR A 407 13.62 2.66 -19.55
N LEU A 408 13.28 1.90 -18.51
CA LEU A 408 12.77 2.49 -17.27
C LEU A 408 13.87 3.22 -16.50
N LYS A 409 13.51 4.33 -15.88
CA LYS A 409 14.37 5.04 -14.93
C LYS A 409 14.03 4.54 -13.54
N VAL A 410 15.01 3.93 -12.88
CA VAL A 410 14.84 3.42 -11.51
C VAL A 410 15.84 4.13 -10.61
N SER A 411 15.34 4.67 -9.50
CA SER A 411 16.15 5.24 -8.42
C SER A 411 15.70 4.66 -7.09
N TYR A 412 16.56 4.65 -6.09
CA TYR A 412 16.22 4.10 -4.79
C TYR A 412 16.83 4.87 -3.64
N VAL A 413 16.20 4.78 -2.47
CA VAL A 413 16.70 5.29 -1.19
C VAL A 413 16.37 4.32 -0.05
N PRO A 414 17.10 4.33 1.08
CA PRO A 414 16.67 3.63 2.29
C PRO A 414 15.25 4.08 2.69
N PHE A 415 14.36 3.11 2.93
CA PHE A 415 12.97 3.34 3.32
C PHE A 415 12.76 3.14 4.81
N TYR A 416 13.29 2.03 5.34
CA TYR A 416 13.20 1.65 6.74
C TYR A 416 14.59 1.28 7.22
N TYR A 417 15.10 2.01 8.20
CA TYR A 417 16.45 1.88 8.74
C TYR A 417 16.47 2.39 10.18
N ASP A 418 17.39 1.90 11.03
CA ASP A 418 17.53 2.31 12.44
C ASP A 418 16.19 2.52 13.20
N GLY A 419 15.21 1.62 13.01
CA GLY A 419 13.91 1.70 13.68
C GLY A 419 12.98 2.83 13.22
N HIS A 420 13.23 3.46 12.08
CA HIS A 420 12.44 4.56 11.56
C HIS A 420 12.19 4.46 10.04
N VAL A 421 11.01 4.92 9.61
CA VAL A 421 10.61 4.94 8.20
C VAL A 421 10.71 6.38 7.67
N ILE A 422 11.12 6.53 6.42
CA ILE A 422 11.22 7.84 5.78
C ILE A 422 9.88 8.59 5.80
N GLN A 423 9.95 9.91 5.98
CA GLN A 423 8.77 10.76 5.96
C GLN A 423 8.44 11.22 4.53
N TYR A 424 7.19 11.62 4.30
CA TYR A 424 6.73 12.11 3.00
C TYR A 424 7.57 13.29 2.48
N ASP A 425 7.98 14.19 3.37
CA ASP A 425 8.80 15.35 3.01
C ASP A 425 10.17 14.93 2.43
N SER A 426 10.68 13.77 2.85
CA SER A 426 11.92 13.18 2.32
C SER A 426 11.74 12.57 0.93
N LEU A 427 10.50 12.28 0.49
CA LEU A 427 10.22 11.74 -0.85
C LEU A 427 10.46 12.77 -1.95
N GLU A 428 10.24 14.06 -1.68
CA GLU A 428 10.49 15.14 -2.65
C GLU A 428 11.97 15.16 -3.07
N ASP A 429 12.88 14.88 -2.13
CA ASP A 429 14.29 14.71 -2.41
C ASP A 429 14.61 13.48 -3.25
N VAL A 430 13.88 12.37 -3.06
CA VAL A 430 14.01 11.15 -3.88
C VAL A 430 13.60 11.44 -5.32
N ILE A 431 12.43 12.07 -5.50
CA ILE A 431 11.92 12.47 -6.82
C ILE A 431 12.89 13.44 -7.48
N ARG A 432 13.42 14.41 -6.73
CA ARG A 432 14.42 15.37 -7.24
C ARG A 432 15.71 14.69 -7.68
N LYS A 433 16.25 13.76 -6.89
CA LYS A 433 17.43 12.97 -7.26
C LYS A 433 17.19 12.12 -8.50
N SER A 434 16.03 11.47 -8.58
CA SER A 434 15.60 10.72 -9.77
C SER A 434 15.57 11.62 -11.01
N ASN A 435 14.92 12.78 -10.91
CA ASN A 435 14.83 13.75 -12.00
C ASN A 435 16.19 14.33 -12.42
N LEU A 436 17.13 14.52 -11.49
CA LEU A 436 18.49 14.95 -11.81
C LEU A 436 19.26 13.86 -12.55
N ASN A 437 19.15 12.61 -12.11
CA ASN A 437 19.72 11.46 -12.82
C ASN A 437 19.09 11.28 -14.21
N SER A 438 17.81 11.66 -14.36
CA SER A 438 17.06 11.62 -15.61
C SER A 438 17.58 12.58 -16.68
N LEU A 439 18.33 13.63 -16.28
CA LEU A 439 19.00 14.61 -17.13
C LEU A 439 20.44 14.21 -17.49
N LEU A 440 21.00 13.18 -16.85
CA LEU A 440 22.34 12.69 -17.17
C LEU A 440 22.29 11.89 -18.48
N LEU A 441 22.76 12.52 -19.55
CA LEU A 441 22.94 11.89 -20.85
C LEU A 441 23.98 10.76 -20.73
N ASN A 442 23.63 9.57 -21.18
CA ASN A 442 24.56 8.45 -21.27
C ASN A 442 25.45 8.65 -22.50
N PHE A 443 26.66 9.16 -22.30
CA PHE A 443 27.63 9.46 -23.38
C PHE A 443 28.24 8.23 -24.08
N LYS A 444 27.77 7.01 -23.78
CA LYS A 444 28.06 5.80 -24.58
C LYS A 444 27.20 5.76 -25.87
N GLU A 445 26.93 6.91 -26.48
CA GLU A 445 26.21 6.99 -27.75
C GLU A 445 27.12 6.56 -28.90
N GLU A 446 26.68 5.57 -29.69
CA GLU A 446 27.17 5.43 -31.06
C GLU A 446 26.61 6.62 -31.86
N VAL A 447 27.44 7.63 -32.10
CA VAL A 447 27.08 8.74 -33.00
C VAL A 447 27.03 8.19 -34.42
N LEU A 448 25.87 7.67 -34.82
CA LEU A 448 25.66 7.06 -36.14
C LEU A 448 25.71 8.10 -37.28
N SER A 449 25.53 9.40 -36.99
CA SER A 449 25.56 10.48 -38.00
C SER A 449 25.70 11.88 -37.37
N TYR A 450 26.43 12.78 -38.04
CA TYR A 450 26.51 14.21 -37.68
C TYR A 450 25.29 14.98 -38.26
N GLY A 451 24.27 15.25 -37.44
CA GLY A 451 23.06 16.01 -37.85
C GLY A 451 22.15 16.43 -36.67
N LEU A 452 21.12 17.26 -36.95
CA LEU A 452 20.07 17.65 -35.99
C LEU A 452 19.10 16.48 -35.76
N HIS A 453 19.53 15.52 -34.96
CA HIS A 453 18.75 14.32 -34.67
C HIS A 453 17.85 14.56 -33.45
N LYS A 454 16.55 14.26 -33.59
CA LYS A 454 15.64 14.19 -32.44
C LYS A 454 16.11 13.04 -31.54
N VAL A 455 16.11 13.27 -30.22
CA VAL A 455 16.37 12.22 -29.20
C VAL A 455 15.12 11.34 -29.10
N CYS A 456 15.28 10.02 -28.99
CA CYS A 456 14.14 9.16 -28.71
C CYS A 456 13.58 9.52 -27.33
N ASP A 457 12.31 9.93 -27.28
CA ASP A 457 11.66 10.36 -26.03
C ASP A 457 11.53 9.19 -25.02
N SER A 458 11.70 7.94 -25.47
CA SER A 458 11.64 6.70 -24.68
C SER A 458 13.03 6.24 -24.20
N CYS A 459 13.93 5.88 -25.12
CA CYS A 459 15.24 5.29 -24.76
C CYS A 459 16.39 6.33 -24.65
N GLY A 460 16.16 7.59 -25.03
CA GLY A 460 17.17 8.66 -24.96
C GLY A 460 18.28 8.57 -26.03
N ILE A 461 18.19 7.60 -26.96
CA ILE A 461 19.19 7.36 -28.01
C ILE A 461 18.95 8.28 -29.22
N ARG A 462 20.03 8.65 -29.92
CA ARG A 462 20.01 9.36 -31.21
C ARG A 462 20.53 8.46 -32.35
N PRO A 463 19.97 8.57 -33.57
CA PRO A 463 18.79 9.35 -33.91
C PRO A 463 17.50 8.61 -33.54
N ALA A 464 16.45 9.35 -33.11
CA ALA A 464 15.11 8.80 -32.90
C ALA A 464 14.43 8.29 -34.18
N VAL A 465 14.97 8.66 -35.35
CA VAL A 465 14.42 8.35 -36.66
C VAL A 465 15.59 8.09 -37.61
N TYR A 466 15.60 6.93 -38.26
CA TYR A 466 16.38 6.75 -39.48
C TYR A 466 15.69 7.60 -40.55
N LEU A 467 16.33 8.69 -40.96
CA LEU A 467 15.99 9.34 -42.23
C LEU A 467 16.58 8.47 -43.33
N ASP A 468 15.71 7.72 -44.02
CA ASP A 468 16.05 7.14 -45.34
C ASP A 468 16.29 8.24 -46.39
#